data_AF-A0A354WRN1-F1
#
_entry.id   AF-A0A354WRN1-F1
#
_cell.length_a   1.000
_cell.length_b   1.000
_cell.length_c   1.000
_cell.angle_alpha   90.00
_cell.angle_beta   90.00
_cell.angle_gamma   90.00
#
_symmetry.space_group_name_H-M   'P 1'
#
loop_
_entity.id
_entity.type
_entity.pdbx_description
1 polymer ?
#
loop_
_entity_poly.entity_id
_entity_poly.type
_entity_poly.pdbx_seq_one_letter_code
_entity_poly.pdbx_strand_id
1 'polypeptide(L)'
;MFFNLFSKNKDEYIVAYADKLAEAALQDDMDGVLDELIAYGKEKGLNNKQLAQAQGMACDKVFEELYQHGYMNDEDFELYKELIALCYMMKDDQKYRYTTIAKRCNAVYKIQEKGMLPKVNKDYANVKYRDGENLHFATPAIWMERNGDLTEGIAIAKGKPFKAGTLDDPFNGSWKETKGPGAFWITTDRIGYRGKNGSFTVELSDLDRVELNHGPLRVFEKGKEEPWAVKMDDYEMAGIIISRLLNK
;
A
#
# COMPACT_ATOMS: atom_id res chain seq x y z
N MET A 1 45.56 -12.98 -27.88
CA MET A 1 44.23 -12.38 -27.65
C MET A 1 43.22 -13.17 -28.44
N PHE A 2 42.32 -13.90 -27.79
CA PHE A 2 40.91 -14.13 -28.16
C PHE A 2 40.29 -15.10 -27.14
N PHE A 3 39.17 -14.65 -26.57
CA PHE A 3 38.11 -15.38 -25.86
C PHE A 3 38.43 -16.20 -24.60
N ASN A 4 38.06 -15.63 -23.44
CA ASN A 4 37.30 -16.38 -22.43
C ASN A 4 35.83 -15.96 -22.54
N LEU A 5 35.17 -16.55 -23.54
CA LEU A 5 33.74 -16.49 -23.80
C LEU A 5 33.03 -17.56 -22.96
N PHE A 6 33.03 -17.39 -21.64
CA PHE A 6 32.13 -18.12 -20.77
C PHE A 6 31.51 -17.10 -19.83
N SER A 7 30.24 -16.77 -20.06
CA SER A 7 29.41 -16.27 -18.97
C SER A 7 29.31 -17.41 -17.95
N LYS A 8 30.31 -17.54 -17.08
CA LYS A 8 30.16 -18.32 -15.85
C LYS A 8 28.89 -17.80 -15.20
N ASN A 9 27.97 -18.70 -14.89
CA ASN A 9 26.74 -18.31 -14.25
C ASN A 9 27.10 -17.67 -12.89
N LYS A 10 27.06 -16.34 -12.80
CA LYS A 10 27.51 -15.58 -11.62
C LYS A 10 26.42 -15.50 -10.55
N ASP A 11 25.35 -16.27 -10.71
CA ASP A 11 24.20 -16.30 -9.81
C ASP A 11 24.61 -16.52 -8.36
N GLU A 12 25.59 -17.40 -8.09
CA GLU A 12 26.12 -17.62 -6.73
C GLU A 12 26.69 -16.34 -6.10
N TYR A 13 27.37 -15.50 -6.88
CA TYR A 13 27.95 -14.24 -6.40
C TYR A 13 26.90 -13.14 -6.27
N ILE A 14 25.86 -13.16 -7.11
CA ILE A 14 24.72 -12.24 -6.99
C ILE A 14 23.94 -12.54 -5.71
N VAL A 15 23.68 -13.83 -5.44
CA VAL A 15 23.02 -14.28 -4.21
C VAL A 15 23.86 -13.95 -2.99
N ALA A 16 25.16 -14.28 -3.00
CA ALA A 16 26.03 -13.98 -1.87
C ALA A 16 26.20 -12.47 -1.59
N TYR A 17 26.22 -11.63 -2.63
CA TYR A 17 26.15 -10.18 -2.45
C TYR A 17 24.84 -9.77 -1.78
N ALA A 18 23.71 -10.28 -2.28
CA ALA A 18 22.39 -9.95 -1.74
C ALA A 18 22.25 -10.37 -0.28
N ASP A 19 22.72 -11.57 0.07
CA ASP A 19 22.69 -12.10 1.43
C ASP A 19 23.51 -11.24 2.39
N LYS A 20 24.73 -10.84 1.98
CA LYS A 20 25.58 -9.93 2.78
C LYS A 20 24.92 -8.59 3.04
N LEU A 21 24.34 -7.98 2.01
CA LEU A 21 23.64 -6.70 2.15
C LEU A 21 22.38 -6.82 3.01
N ALA A 22 21.61 -7.91 2.84
CA ALA A 22 20.41 -8.15 3.62
C ALA A 22 20.73 -8.42 5.10
N GLU A 23 21.75 -9.22 5.38
CA GLU A 23 22.20 -9.50 6.75
C GLU A 23 22.65 -8.23 7.46
N ALA A 24 23.48 -7.41 6.81
CA ALA A 24 23.94 -6.15 7.37
C ALA A 24 22.78 -5.18 7.65
N ALA A 25 21.79 -5.12 6.76
CA ALA A 25 20.58 -4.32 6.99
C ALA A 25 19.81 -4.81 8.22
N LEU A 26 19.55 -6.11 8.33
CA LEU A 26 18.81 -6.70 9.46
C LEU A 26 19.56 -6.60 10.80
N GLN A 27 20.89 -6.46 10.77
CA GLN A 27 21.74 -6.26 11.94
C GLN A 27 22.02 -4.79 12.26
N ASP A 28 21.47 -3.84 11.48
CA ASP A 28 21.73 -2.41 11.61
C ASP A 28 23.23 -2.04 11.51
N ASP A 29 23.99 -2.77 10.68
CA ASP A 29 25.44 -2.60 10.45
C ASP A 29 25.74 -2.25 8.97
N MET A 30 24.93 -1.36 8.42
CA MET A 30 25.02 -1.01 7.00
C MET A 30 26.21 -0.10 6.66
N ASP A 31 26.63 0.75 7.59
CA ASP A 31 27.80 1.63 7.41
C ASP A 31 29.11 0.83 7.32
N GLY A 32 29.20 -0.30 8.04
CA GLY A 32 30.37 -1.18 8.03
C GLY A 32 30.51 -2.02 6.76
N VAL A 33 29.40 -2.35 6.09
CA VAL A 33 29.40 -3.34 4.99
C VAL A 33 29.63 -2.74 3.60
N LEU A 34 29.47 -1.43 3.42
CA LEU A 34 29.46 -0.82 2.07
C LEU A 34 30.79 -1.02 1.32
N ASP A 35 31.92 -0.78 1.99
CA ASP A 35 33.25 -0.96 1.40
C ASP A 35 33.53 -2.43 1.06
N GLU A 36 33.05 -3.36 1.90
CA GLU A 36 33.15 -4.79 1.66
C GLU A 36 32.34 -5.23 0.44
N LEU A 37 31.11 -4.72 0.27
CA LEU A 37 30.26 -5.01 -0.88
C LEU A 37 30.86 -4.48 -2.18
N ILE A 38 31.44 -3.27 -2.14
CA ILE A 38 32.15 -2.69 -3.29
C ILE A 38 33.37 -3.54 -3.65
N ALA A 39 34.16 -3.96 -2.65
CA ALA A 39 35.32 -4.83 -2.86
C ALA A 39 34.90 -6.19 -3.45
N TYR A 40 33.87 -6.82 -2.88
CA TYR A 40 33.32 -8.10 -3.34
C TYR A 40 32.83 -8.02 -4.79
N GLY A 41 32.05 -6.98 -5.12
CA GLY A 41 31.55 -6.76 -6.48
C GLY A 41 32.67 -6.64 -7.51
N LYS A 42 33.76 -5.93 -7.16
CA LYS A 42 34.96 -5.81 -8.01
C LYS A 42 35.71 -7.14 -8.12
N GLU A 43 35.95 -7.82 -7.02
CA GLU A 43 36.67 -9.11 -6.97
C GLU A 43 35.99 -10.18 -7.82
N LYS A 44 34.66 -10.28 -7.72
CA LYS A 44 33.86 -11.25 -8.51
C LYS A 44 33.51 -10.75 -9.92
N GLY A 45 33.91 -9.51 -10.25
CA GLY A 45 33.68 -8.87 -11.54
C GLY A 45 32.20 -8.74 -11.90
N LEU A 46 31.36 -8.37 -10.93
CA LEU A 46 29.94 -8.13 -11.15
C LEU A 46 29.77 -6.81 -11.92
N ASN A 47 28.97 -6.83 -12.99
CA ASN A 47 28.63 -5.61 -13.71
C ASN A 47 27.47 -4.86 -13.02
N ASN A 48 27.21 -3.62 -13.44
CA ASN A 48 26.17 -2.78 -12.84
C ASN A 48 24.78 -3.43 -12.85
N LYS A 49 24.43 -4.19 -13.90
CA LYS A 49 23.14 -4.88 -13.99
C LYS A 49 23.04 -6.01 -12.94
N GLN A 50 24.12 -6.75 -12.73
CA GLN A 50 24.20 -7.81 -11.73
C GLN A 50 24.19 -7.25 -10.31
N LEU A 51 24.86 -6.13 -10.07
CA LEU A 51 24.80 -5.42 -8.78
C LEU A 51 23.41 -4.88 -8.49
N ALA A 52 22.74 -4.27 -9.48
CA ALA A 52 21.36 -3.81 -9.34
C ALA A 52 20.40 -4.98 -9.02
N GLN A 53 20.60 -6.13 -9.66
CA GLN A 53 19.84 -7.34 -9.38
C GLN A 53 20.08 -7.84 -7.95
N ALA A 54 21.33 -7.91 -7.50
CA ALA A 54 21.67 -8.34 -6.15
C ALA A 54 21.09 -7.39 -5.09
N GLN A 55 21.13 -6.08 -5.33
CA GLN A 55 20.55 -5.07 -4.45
C GLN A 55 19.01 -5.19 -4.39
N GLY A 56 18.35 -5.43 -5.53
CA GLY A 56 16.91 -5.71 -5.55
C GLY A 56 16.55 -6.98 -4.75
N MET A 57 17.33 -8.04 -4.90
CA MET A 57 17.15 -9.27 -4.13
C MET A 57 17.36 -9.05 -2.62
N ALA A 58 18.31 -8.22 -2.22
CA ALA A 58 18.50 -7.85 -0.82
C ALA A 58 17.25 -7.10 -0.29
N CYS A 59 16.73 -6.14 -1.05
CA CYS A 59 15.47 -5.45 -0.72
C CYS A 59 14.29 -6.41 -0.58
N ASP A 60 14.17 -7.43 -1.44
CA ASP A 60 13.11 -8.43 -1.33
C ASP A 60 13.25 -9.27 -0.05
N LYS A 61 14.46 -9.79 0.23
CA LYS A 61 14.76 -10.57 1.45
C LYS A 61 14.49 -9.79 2.73
N VAL A 62 15.00 -8.57 2.83
CA VAL A 62 14.79 -7.74 4.02
C VAL A 62 13.32 -7.35 4.15
N PHE A 63 12.62 -7.09 3.04
CA PHE A 63 11.19 -6.80 3.10
C PHE A 63 10.40 -7.98 3.68
N GLU A 64 10.68 -9.21 3.26
CA GLU A 64 10.01 -10.42 3.78
C GLU A 64 10.21 -10.57 5.30
N GLU A 65 11.41 -10.30 5.81
CA GLU A 65 11.71 -10.38 7.25
C GLU A 65 11.04 -9.26 8.05
N LEU A 66 10.99 -8.04 7.51
CA LEU A 66 10.41 -6.88 8.20
C LEU A 66 8.88 -6.81 8.08
N TYR A 67 8.28 -7.42 7.06
CA TYR A 67 6.84 -7.44 6.84
C TYR A 67 6.15 -8.50 7.71
N GLN A 68 6.17 -8.30 9.02
CA GLN A 68 5.53 -9.20 9.97
C GLN A 68 4.08 -8.78 10.22
N HIS A 69 3.18 -9.76 10.33
CA HIS A 69 1.75 -9.54 10.63
C HIS A 69 0.99 -8.59 9.69
N GLY A 70 1.48 -8.40 8.45
CA GLY A 70 0.80 -7.59 7.43
C GLY A 70 1.13 -6.09 7.46
N TYR A 71 2.12 -5.66 8.26
CA TYR A 71 2.60 -4.28 8.27
C TYR A 71 4.08 -4.18 8.63
N MET A 72 4.61 -2.96 8.65
CA MET A 72 6.02 -2.65 8.98
C MET A 72 6.02 -1.56 10.05
N ASN A 73 6.71 -1.75 11.17
CA ASN A 73 6.70 -0.75 12.25
C ASN A 73 7.57 0.49 11.86
N ASP A 74 7.73 1.47 12.76
CA ASP A 74 8.52 2.67 12.44
C ASP A 74 10.03 2.42 12.37
N GLU A 75 10.57 1.55 13.23
CA GLU A 75 11.98 1.15 13.24
C GLU A 75 12.30 0.35 11.97
N ASP A 76 11.48 -0.67 11.68
CA ASP A 76 11.60 -1.49 10.47
C ASP A 76 11.55 -0.62 9.20
N PHE A 77 10.68 0.39 9.18
CA PHE A 77 10.52 1.28 8.03
C PHE A 77 11.74 2.17 7.78
N GLU A 78 12.34 2.72 8.84
CA GLU A 78 13.55 3.53 8.70
C GLU A 78 14.75 2.67 8.28
N LEU A 79 14.92 1.49 8.87
CA LEU A 79 15.94 0.51 8.48
C LEU A 79 15.80 0.13 6.99
N TYR A 80 14.58 -0.18 6.55
CA TYR A 80 14.33 -0.51 5.14
C TYR A 80 14.60 0.66 4.19
N LYS A 81 14.32 1.89 4.63
CA LYS A 81 14.56 3.10 3.84
C LYS A 81 16.07 3.38 3.69
N GLU A 82 16.86 3.12 4.71
CA GLU A 82 18.32 3.20 4.67
C GLU A 82 18.92 2.17 3.71
N LEU A 83 18.43 0.92 3.74
CA LEU A 83 18.80 -0.11 2.76
C LEU A 83 18.57 0.37 1.31
N ILE A 84 17.38 0.93 1.01
CA ILE A 84 17.08 1.46 -0.34
C ILE A 84 18.04 2.59 -0.72
N ALA A 85 18.44 3.43 0.24
CA ALA A 85 19.39 4.51 0.00
C ALA A 85 20.77 3.96 -0.42
N LEU A 86 21.22 2.88 0.24
CA LEU A 86 22.50 2.21 -0.04
C LEU A 86 22.52 1.42 -1.36
N CYS A 87 21.35 1.06 -1.90
CA CYS A 87 21.24 0.36 -3.18
C CYS A 87 21.60 1.26 -4.38
N TYR A 88 22.86 1.64 -4.52
CA TYR A 88 23.36 2.64 -5.47
C TYR A 88 23.31 2.25 -6.96
N MET A 89 23.13 0.96 -7.27
CA MET A 89 23.02 0.46 -8.66
C MET A 89 21.57 0.26 -9.10
N MET A 90 20.61 0.23 -8.16
CA MET A 90 19.19 0.19 -8.49
C MET A 90 18.75 1.49 -9.14
N LYS A 91 17.86 1.36 -10.13
CA LYS A 91 17.24 2.51 -10.80
C LYS A 91 16.21 3.19 -9.91
N ASP A 92 15.97 4.47 -10.15
CA ASP A 92 15.03 5.27 -9.36
C ASP A 92 13.60 4.73 -9.38
N ASP A 93 13.15 4.15 -10.51
CA ASP A 93 11.83 3.52 -10.64
C ASP A 93 11.68 2.30 -9.73
N GLN A 94 12.74 1.48 -9.63
CA GLN A 94 12.78 0.34 -8.72
C GLN A 94 12.80 0.81 -7.26
N LYS A 95 13.64 1.79 -6.91
CA LYS A 95 13.68 2.38 -5.56
C LYS A 95 12.33 2.98 -5.16
N TYR A 96 11.69 3.68 -6.10
CA TYR A 96 10.36 4.25 -5.91
C TYR A 96 9.32 3.19 -5.59
N ARG A 97 9.34 2.04 -6.29
CA ARG A 97 8.45 0.91 -6.01
C ARG A 97 8.59 0.41 -4.58
N TYR A 98 9.81 0.07 -4.15
CA TYR A 98 10.07 -0.42 -2.79
C TYR A 98 9.71 0.61 -1.72
N THR A 99 10.08 1.86 -1.94
CA THR A 99 9.75 2.96 -1.01
C THR A 99 8.24 3.13 -0.86
N THR A 100 7.49 3.02 -1.96
CA THR A 100 6.02 3.18 -1.95
C THR A 100 5.34 2.05 -1.19
N ILE A 101 5.77 0.80 -1.41
CA ILE A 101 5.21 -0.36 -0.71
C ILE A 101 5.54 -0.28 0.79
N ALA A 102 6.79 0.00 1.16
CA ALA A 102 7.19 0.14 2.57
C ALA A 102 6.41 1.26 3.28
N LYS A 103 6.24 2.41 2.63
CA LYS A 103 5.40 3.51 3.15
C LYS A 103 3.95 3.07 3.37
N ARG A 104 3.38 2.28 2.47
CA ARG A 104 2.03 1.72 2.62
C ARG A 104 1.98 0.81 3.85
N CYS A 105 2.90 -0.13 4.01
CA CYS A 105 2.95 -1.05 5.14
C CYS A 105 3.11 -0.31 6.48
N ASN A 106 3.93 0.73 6.53
CA ASN A 106 4.07 1.57 7.72
C ASN A 106 2.84 2.43 8.01
N ALA A 107 2.14 2.91 6.98
CA ALA A 107 0.86 3.60 7.17
C ALA A 107 -0.22 2.68 7.79
N VAL A 108 -0.27 1.41 7.38
CA VAL A 108 -1.16 0.40 7.97
C VAL A 108 -0.88 0.23 9.46
N TYR A 109 0.39 0.03 9.84
CA TYR A 109 0.83 -0.02 11.24
C TYR A 109 0.41 1.22 12.04
N LYS A 110 0.67 2.42 11.50
CA LYS A 110 0.31 3.69 12.14
C LYS A 110 -1.19 3.83 12.41
N ILE A 111 -2.03 3.38 11.47
CA ILE A 111 -3.48 3.44 11.62
C ILE A 111 -3.97 2.41 12.65
N GLN A 112 -3.49 1.17 12.57
CA GLN A 112 -4.01 0.06 13.37
C GLN A 112 -3.46 0.04 14.80
N GLU A 113 -2.16 0.27 14.98
CA GLU A 113 -1.48 0.14 16.28
C GLU A 113 -1.34 1.48 16.99
N LYS A 114 -1.05 2.57 16.25
CA LYS A 114 -0.88 3.92 16.84
C LYS A 114 -2.14 4.78 16.76
N GLY A 115 -3.16 4.33 16.04
CA GLY A 115 -4.41 5.07 15.85
C GLY A 115 -4.24 6.38 15.06
N MET A 116 -3.13 6.54 14.34
CA MET A 116 -2.77 7.74 13.59
C MET A 116 -3.34 7.66 12.17
N LEU A 117 -4.29 8.55 11.86
CA LEU A 117 -4.83 8.65 10.51
C LEU A 117 -3.90 9.47 9.61
N PRO A 118 -3.68 9.03 8.36
CA PRO A 118 -2.91 9.80 7.39
C PRO A 118 -3.58 11.15 7.12
N LYS A 119 -2.78 12.17 6.85
CA LYS A 119 -3.27 13.46 6.35
C LYS A 119 -2.80 13.62 4.91
N VAL A 120 -3.73 13.73 3.99
CA VAL A 120 -3.44 13.92 2.57
C VAL A 120 -3.77 15.34 2.15
N ASN A 121 -3.16 15.80 1.05
CA ASN A 121 -3.42 17.14 0.54
C ASN A 121 -4.90 17.28 0.15
N LYS A 122 -5.56 18.31 0.67
CA LYS A 122 -6.96 18.64 0.40
C LYS A 122 -7.27 18.82 -1.08
N ASP A 123 -6.29 19.24 -1.89
CA ASP A 123 -6.45 19.43 -3.33
C ASP A 123 -6.67 18.12 -4.11
N TYR A 124 -6.34 16.96 -3.50
CA TYR A 124 -6.52 15.65 -4.14
C TYR A 124 -7.98 15.21 -4.23
N ALA A 125 -8.85 15.80 -3.40
CA ALA A 125 -10.29 15.66 -3.53
C ALA A 125 -10.91 17.05 -3.60
N ASN A 126 -11.54 17.38 -4.73
CA ASN A 126 -12.24 18.65 -4.91
C ASN A 126 -13.54 18.68 -4.08
N VAL A 127 -13.41 18.82 -2.77
CA VAL A 127 -14.48 18.82 -1.76
C VAL A 127 -14.44 20.14 -1.01
N LYS A 128 -15.61 20.67 -0.66
CA LYS A 128 -15.68 21.82 0.25
C LYS A 128 -15.54 21.33 1.68
N TYR A 129 -14.34 21.52 2.25
CA TYR A 129 -14.02 21.12 3.61
C TYR A 129 -14.68 22.05 4.63
N ARG A 130 -15.10 21.48 5.76
CA ARG A 130 -15.54 22.20 6.97
C ARG A 130 -14.34 22.57 7.83
N ASP A 131 -14.54 23.47 8.77
CA ASP A 131 -13.51 23.84 9.75
C ASP A 131 -13.11 22.61 10.58
N GLY A 132 -11.80 22.36 10.68
CA GLY A 132 -11.25 21.20 11.40
C GLY A 132 -11.28 19.87 10.63
N GLU A 133 -11.98 19.79 9.50
CA GLU A 133 -12.08 18.56 8.69
C GLU A 133 -10.78 18.30 7.92
N ASN A 134 -10.25 17.08 8.06
CA ASN A 134 -9.05 16.64 7.36
C ASN A 134 -9.40 15.56 6.32
N LEU A 135 -8.72 15.61 5.18
CA LEU A 135 -8.76 14.52 4.20
C LEU A 135 -7.78 13.43 4.66
N HIS A 136 -8.25 12.20 4.75
CA HIS A 136 -7.46 11.03 5.15
C HIS A 136 -7.16 10.11 3.98
N PHE A 137 -8.05 10.06 2.98
CA PHE A 137 -7.89 9.20 1.83
C PHE A 137 -8.51 9.86 0.59
N ALA A 138 -7.84 9.73 -0.54
CA ALA A 138 -8.41 10.05 -1.85
C ALA A 138 -7.77 9.14 -2.89
N THR A 139 -8.58 8.59 -3.78
CA THR A 139 -8.11 7.70 -4.85
C THR A 139 -9.03 7.81 -6.08
N PRO A 140 -8.50 7.61 -7.31
CA PRO A 140 -9.34 7.37 -8.47
C PRO A 140 -10.33 6.24 -8.20
N ALA A 141 -11.59 6.47 -8.54
CA ALA A 141 -12.65 5.49 -8.35
C ALA A 141 -13.68 5.57 -9.46
N ILE A 142 -14.45 4.48 -9.62
CA ILE A 142 -15.57 4.40 -10.54
C ILE A 142 -16.82 4.11 -9.72
N TRP A 143 -17.86 4.91 -9.90
CA TRP A 143 -19.14 4.64 -9.26
C TRP A 143 -19.89 3.57 -10.05
N MET A 144 -20.24 2.50 -9.32
CA MET A 144 -20.92 1.29 -9.77
C MET A 144 -22.41 1.31 -9.38
N GLU A 145 -23.26 0.68 -10.19
CA GLU A 145 -24.63 0.32 -9.83
C GLU A 145 -24.79 -1.21 -9.78
N ARG A 146 -25.70 -1.65 -8.93
CA ARG A 146 -26.02 -3.06 -8.77
C ARG A 146 -26.72 -3.59 -10.03
N ASN A 147 -26.33 -4.77 -10.47
CA ASN A 147 -26.86 -5.48 -11.64
C ASN A 147 -27.18 -6.95 -11.32
N GLY A 148 -27.77 -7.21 -10.15
CA GLY A 148 -28.13 -8.54 -9.66
C GLY A 148 -28.26 -8.56 -8.14
N ASP A 149 -28.15 -9.74 -7.56
CA ASP A 149 -28.28 -9.93 -6.11
C ASP A 149 -27.08 -9.35 -5.35
N LEU A 150 -27.35 -8.91 -4.12
CA LEU A 150 -26.37 -8.35 -3.21
C LEU A 150 -25.80 -9.47 -2.33
N THR A 151 -24.54 -9.85 -2.56
CA THR A 151 -23.81 -10.77 -1.69
C THR A 151 -23.24 -10.01 -0.49
N GLU A 152 -23.47 -10.50 0.73
CA GLU A 152 -22.90 -9.89 1.94
C GLU A 152 -21.36 -9.87 1.88
N GLY A 153 -20.79 -8.72 2.24
CA GLY A 153 -19.35 -8.55 2.40
C GLY A 153 -18.90 -8.55 3.86
N ILE A 154 -17.62 -8.28 4.06
CA ILE A 154 -17.06 -7.99 5.38
C ILE A 154 -17.54 -6.60 5.82
N ALA A 155 -18.39 -6.57 6.84
CA ALA A 155 -18.96 -5.35 7.36
C ALA A 155 -18.03 -4.62 8.34
N ILE A 156 -17.83 -3.33 8.09
CA ILE A 156 -17.14 -2.35 8.92
C ILE A 156 -18.18 -1.43 9.53
N ALA A 157 -18.30 -1.42 10.85
CA ALA A 157 -19.27 -0.61 11.57
C ALA A 157 -18.74 -0.23 12.95
N LYS A 158 -19.48 0.62 13.67
CA LYS A 158 -19.18 0.90 15.08
C LYS A 158 -19.27 -0.39 15.90
N GLY A 159 -18.23 -0.69 16.67
CA GLY A 159 -18.06 -1.94 17.41
C GLY A 159 -17.63 -3.15 16.56
N LYS A 160 -17.44 -2.97 15.24
CA LYS A 160 -17.00 -4.01 14.30
C LYS A 160 -15.76 -3.53 13.53
N PRO A 161 -14.56 -3.65 14.13
CA PRO A 161 -13.34 -3.19 13.50
C PRO A 161 -12.91 -4.09 12.33
N PHE A 162 -12.29 -3.48 11.34
CA PHE A 162 -11.61 -4.13 10.22
C PHE A 162 -10.09 -4.06 10.39
N LYS A 163 -9.39 -5.10 9.94
CA LYS A 163 -7.92 -5.20 9.95
C LYS A 163 -7.40 -5.43 8.54
N ALA A 164 -6.20 -4.94 8.25
CA ALA A 164 -5.46 -5.32 7.04
C ALA A 164 -5.27 -6.85 6.98
N GLY A 165 -5.19 -7.40 5.77
CA GLY A 165 -5.02 -8.82 5.48
C GLY A 165 -6.31 -9.64 5.48
N THR A 166 -7.50 -9.05 5.71
CA THR A 166 -8.76 -9.80 5.78
C THR A 166 -9.54 -9.88 4.47
N LEU A 167 -9.06 -9.26 3.39
CA LEU A 167 -9.74 -9.31 2.09
C LEU A 167 -9.25 -10.51 1.29
N ASP A 168 -10.17 -11.41 0.97
CA ASP A 168 -9.95 -12.49 0.01
C ASP A 168 -10.30 -11.97 -1.39
N ASP A 169 -9.36 -11.33 -2.09
CA ASP A 169 -9.63 -10.81 -3.45
C ASP A 169 -9.89 -11.99 -4.40
N PRO A 170 -11.07 -12.03 -5.07
CA PRO A 170 -11.19 -11.37 -6.38
C PRO A 170 -12.56 -10.71 -6.56
N PHE A 171 -12.59 -9.50 -7.12
CA PHE A 171 -13.80 -8.79 -7.58
C PHE A 171 -14.76 -9.72 -8.34
N ASN A 172 -15.74 -10.27 -7.62
CA ASN A 172 -16.77 -11.16 -8.13
C ASN A 172 -18.10 -10.55 -7.71
N GLY A 173 -18.87 -10.08 -8.69
CA GLY A 173 -20.18 -9.54 -8.38
C GLY A 173 -20.91 -8.94 -9.56
N SER A 174 -22.21 -8.88 -9.38
CA SER A 174 -23.19 -8.33 -10.31
C SER A 174 -23.19 -6.80 -10.25
N TRP A 175 -22.13 -6.15 -10.72
CA TRP A 175 -21.99 -4.68 -10.72
C TRP A 175 -21.69 -4.15 -12.11
N LYS A 176 -22.30 -3.02 -12.48
CA LYS A 176 -22.06 -2.32 -13.75
C LYS A 176 -21.47 -0.94 -13.48
N GLU A 177 -20.48 -0.56 -14.27
CA GLU A 177 -19.94 0.81 -14.26
C GLU A 177 -20.97 1.76 -14.87
N THR A 178 -21.40 2.80 -14.15
CA THR A 178 -22.53 3.65 -14.62
C THR A 178 -22.25 5.15 -14.63
N LYS A 179 -21.59 5.70 -13.61
CA LYS A 179 -21.35 7.16 -13.52
C LYS A 179 -19.92 7.58 -13.88
N GLY A 180 -19.10 6.64 -14.33
CA GLY A 180 -17.76 6.89 -14.88
C GLY A 180 -16.69 7.18 -13.83
N PRO A 181 -15.50 7.63 -14.26
CA PRO A 181 -14.37 7.89 -13.37
C PRO A 181 -14.57 9.17 -12.54
N GLY A 182 -14.08 9.12 -11.32
CA GLY A 182 -14.07 10.23 -10.37
C GLY A 182 -13.08 9.98 -9.23
N ALA A 183 -13.24 10.68 -8.12
CA ALA A 183 -12.45 10.50 -6.91
C ALA A 183 -13.34 10.02 -5.78
N PHE A 184 -12.98 8.89 -5.17
CA PHE A 184 -13.49 8.49 -3.87
C PHE A 184 -12.62 9.11 -2.77
N TRP A 185 -13.24 9.54 -1.68
CA TRP A 185 -12.55 10.26 -0.62
C TRP A 185 -13.14 9.95 0.76
N ILE A 186 -12.27 10.02 1.77
CA ILE A 186 -12.62 9.85 3.19
C ILE A 186 -12.00 11.01 3.96
N THR A 187 -12.81 11.68 4.76
CA THR A 187 -12.42 12.75 5.67
C THR A 187 -12.63 12.34 7.12
N THR A 188 -12.33 13.25 8.04
CA THR A 188 -12.60 13.06 9.48
C THR A 188 -14.08 12.82 9.77
N ASP A 189 -14.99 13.42 8.99
CA ASP A 189 -16.43 13.45 9.30
C ASP A 189 -17.30 12.78 8.23
N ARG A 190 -16.78 12.63 7.01
CA ARG A 190 -17.57 12.23 5.83
C ARG A 190 -16.82 11.28 4.91
N ILE A 191 -17.60 10.49 4.18
CA ILE A 191 -17.16 9.63 3.08
C ILE A 191 -17.93 10.01 1.83
N GLY A 192 -17.29 9.95 0.65
CA GLY A 192 -18.00 10.31 -0.56
C GLY A 192 -17.26 9.97 -1.84
N TYR A 193 -17.94 10.28 -2.93
CA TYR A 193 -17.42 10.18 -4.29
C TYR A 193 -17.79 11.43 -5.07
N ARG A 194 -16.89 11.88 -5.95
CA ARG A 194 -17.17 12.97 -6.88
C ARG A 194 -16.61 12.64 -8.26
N GLY A 195 -17.50 12.54 -9.24
CA GLY A 195 -17.18 12.39 -10.65
C GLY A 195 -17.89 13.43 -11.51
N LYS A 196 -17.68 13.39 -12.82
CA LYS A 196 -18.32 14.32 -13.76
C LYS A 196 -19.84 14.11 -13.83
N ASN A 197 -20.30 12.87 -13.75
CA ASN A 197 -21.69 12.49 -13.98
C ASN A 197 -22.46 12.18 -12.68
N GLY A 198 -21.88 12.49 -11.51
CA GLY A 198 -22.51 12.26 -10.22
C GLY A 198 -21.58 12.47 -9.03
N SER A 199 -22.17 12.72 -7.88
CA SER A 199 -21.49 12.70 -6.58
C SER A 199 -22.41 12.16 -5.50
N PHE A 200 -21.84 11.57 -4.45
CA PHE A 200 -22.54 11.31 -3.20
C PHE A 200 -21.64 11.70 -2.02
N THR A 201 -22.26 11.97 -0.88
CA THR A 201 -21.57 12.26 0.38
C THR A 201 -22.44 11.74 1.51
N VAL A 202 -21.82 11.02 2.44
CA VAL A 202 -22.47 10.44 3.62
C VAL A 202 -21.70 10.92 4.84
N GLU A 203 -22.41 11.43 5.84
CA GLU A 203 -21.84 11.72 7.16
C GLU A 203 -21.50 10.40 7.85
N LEU A 204 -20.32 10.31 8.48
CA LEU A 204 -19.95 9.11 9.23
C LEU A 204 -20.91 8.84 10.40
N SER A 205 -21.60 9.86 10.91
CA SER A 205 -22.68 9.71 11.90
C SER A 205 -23.92 8.99 11.36
N ASP A 206 -24.17 9.11 10.05
CA ASP A 206 -25.34 8.55 9.35
C ASP A 206 -25.01 7.24 8.64
N LEU A 207 -23.74 6.83 8.69
CA LEU A 207 -23.27 5.55 8.20
C LEU A 207 -23.82 4.41 9.07
N ASP A 208 -24.48 3.44 8.45
CA ASP A 208 -24.85 2.18 9.09
C ASP A 208 -23.65 1.24 9.12
N ARG A 209 -23.11 0.96 7.94
CA ARG A 209 -21.90 0.15 7.75
C ARG A 209 -21.26 0.42 6.39
N VAL A 210 -20.00 0.02 6.26
CA VAL A 210 -19.33 -0.14 4.97
C VAL A 210 -19.07 -1.62 4.77
N GLU A 211 -19.32 -2.16 3.58
CA GLU A 211 -18.95 -3.52 3.24
C GLU A 211 -17.82 -3.53 2.23
N LEU A 212 -16.82 -4.36 2.51
CA LEU A 212 -15.74 -4.75 1.60
C LEU A 212 -15.84 -6.24 1.28
N ASN A 213 -14.98 -6.74 0.39
CA ASN A 213 -15.00 -8.11 -0.11
C ASN A 213 -16.22 -8.38 -1.03
N HIS A 214 -16.03 -9.26 -2.02
CA HIS A 214 -17.04 -9.65 -3.02
C HIS A 214 -17.68 -8.47 -3.79
N GLY A 215 -16.85 -7.57 -4.33
CA GLY A 215 -17.28 -6.47 -5.20
C GLY A 215 -16.66 -5.11 -4.84
N PRO A 216 -17.29 -3.99 -5.24
CA PRO A 216 -16.85 -2.64 -4.88
C PRO A 216 -17.00 -2.37 -3.38
N LEU A 217 -16.40 -1.26 -2.90
CA LEU A 217 -16.71 -0.73 -1.57
C LEU A 217 -18.15 -0.23 -1.56
N ARG A 218 -18.93 -0.72 -0.60
CA ARG A 218 -20.36 -0.39 -0.46
C ARG A 218 -20.59 0.41 0.80
N VAL A 219 -21.19 1.59 0.67
CA VAL A 219 -21.52 2.52 1.76
C VAL A 219 -23.01 2.43 2.02
N PHE A 220 -23.39 1.86 3.17
CA PHE A 220 -24.78 1.79 3.61
C PHE A 220 -25.08 2.94 4.57
N GLU A 221 -26.07 3.73 4.22
CA GLU A 221 -26.57 4.84 5.03
C GLU A 221 -27.81 4.39 5.79
N LYS A 222 -27.97 4.85 7.03
CA LYS A 222 -29.10 4.47 7.88
C LYS A 222 -30.43 4.77 7.20
N GLY A 223 -31.32 3.78 7.18
CA GLY A 223 -32.65 3.91 6.59
C GLY A 223 -32.68 3.86 5.06
N LYS A 224 -31.55 3.59 4.37
CA LYS A 224 -31.51 3.34 2.94
C LYS A 224 -31.27 1.85 2.66
N GLU A 225 -32.05 1.29 1.74
CA GLU A 225 -31.91 -0.11 1.34
C GLU A 225 -30.73 -0.31 0.37
N GLU A 226 -30.53 0.62 -0.56
CA GLU A 226 -29.49 0.53 -1.58
C GLU A 226 -28.20 1.25 -1.14
N PRO A 227 -27.03 0.57 -1.20
CA PRO A 227 -25.75 1.19 -0.88
C PRO A 227 -25.23 2.04 -2.04
N TRP A 228 -24.41 3.03 -1.70
CA TRP A 228 -23.51 3.63 -2.69
C TRP A 228 -22.33 2.69 -2.94
N ALA A 229 -21.96 2.46 -4.20
CA ALA A 229 -20.91 1.49 -4.54
C ALA A 229 -19.79 2.10 -5.39
N VAL A 230 -18.54 1.93 -4.97
CA VAL A 230 -17.37 2.47 -5.67
C VAL A 230 -16.29 1.42 -5.87
N LYS A 231 -15.83 1.28 -7.11
CA LYS A 231 -14.67 0.48 -7.48
C LYS A 231 -13.41 1.34 -7.40
N MET A 232 -12.36 0.85 -6.77
CA MET A 232 -11.06 1.51 -6.61
C MET A 232 -9.95 0.48 -6.41
N ASP A 233 -8.69 0.92 -6.31
CA ASP A 233 -7.56 0.00 -6.24
C ASP A 233 -7.17 -0.41 -4.79
N ASP A 234 -7.24 0.49 -3.80
CA ASP A 234 -6.79 0.20 -2.43
C ASP A 234 -7.95 0.14 -1.42
N TYR A 235 -8.76 -0.93 -1.54
CA TYR A 235 -9.89 -1.20 -0.64
C TYR A 235 -9.48 -1.38 0.82
N GLU A 236 -8.32 -1.99 1.02
CA GLU A 236 -7.83 -2.32 2.34
C GLU A 236 -7.45 -1.05 3.12
N MET A 237 -6.73 -0.11 2.48
CA MET A 237 -6.41 1.19 3.07
C MET A 237 -7.67 1.99 3.40
N ALA A 238 -8.65 2.01 2.50
CA ALA A 238 -9.94 2.64 2.79
C ALA A 238 -10.64 1.97 3.99
N GLY A 239 -10.64 0.64 4.04
CA GLY A 239 -11.23 -0.15 5.12
C GLY A 239 -10.65 0.14 6.48
N ILE A 240 -9.32 0.15 6.62
CA ILE A 240 -8.66 0.44 7.91
C ILE A 240 -8.89 1.89 8.35
N ILE A 241 -8.94 2.85 7.43
CA ILE A 241 -9.22 4.27 7.73
C ILE A 241 -10.65 4.42 8.24
N ILE A 242 -11.64 3.86 7.53
CA ILE A 242 -13.05 3.90 7.93
C ILE A 242 -13.23 3.19 9.28
N SER A 243 -12.66 2.01 9.43
CA SER A 243 -12.67 1.25 10.69
C SER A 243 -12.16 2.08 11.86
N ARG A 244 -11.01 2.73 11.68
CA ARG A 244 -10.43 3.59 12.72
C ARG A 244 -11.31 4.80 13.03
N LEU A 245 -11.92 5.42 12.02
CA LEU A 245 -12.82 6.56 12.21
C LEU A 245 -14.09 6.18 12.99
N LEU A 246 -14.65 4.99 12.75
CA LEU A 246 -15.88 4.52 13.39
C LEU A 246 -15.67 3.91 14.78
N ASN A 247 -14.45 3.43 15.07
CA ASN A 247 -14.09 2.72 16.30
C ASN A 247 -13.03 3.46 17.12
N LYS A 248 -13.08 4.80 17.12
CA LYS A 248 -12.26 5.64 18.00
C LYS A 248 -12.61 5.45 19.46
#